data_AF-A0A4R9WKR9-F1
#
_entry.id   AF-A0A4R9WKR9-F1
#
_cell.length_a   1.000
_cell.length_b   1.000
_cell.length_c   1.000
_cell.angle_alpha   90.00
_cell.angle_beta   90.00
_cell.angle_gamma   90.00
#
_symmetry.space_group_name_H-M   'P 1'
#
loop_
_entity.id
_entity.type
_entity.pdbx_description
1 polymer ?
#
loop_
_entity_poly.entity_id
_entity_poly.type
_entity_poly.pdbx_seq_one_letter_code
_entity_poly.pdbx_strand_id
1 'polypeptide(L)'
;MANYLSPTGSPITGTLERLTGRAHISDIDPETGEPEYAGGTEIFWNDIQTAKRNGKIVFLDEEGDEWTFDQLTREDVDEEEEDACDGPDPRTAELQEIADGAFGDGPMARGAARDMLKREQR
;
A
#
# COMPACT_ATOMS: atom_id res chain seq x y z
N MET A 1 0.42 -1.49 0.93
CA MET A 1 0.82 -0.47 1.92
C MET A 1 1.71 -1.17 2.92
N ALA A 2 2.82 -0.57 3.36
CA ALA A 2 3.66 -1.20 4.38
C ALA A 2 2.97 -1.11 5.74
N ASN A 3 2.88 -2.22 6.46
CA ASN A 3 2.34 -2.26 7.81
C ASN A 3 3.48 -2.04 8.81
N TYR A 4 3.16 -1.41 9.95
CA TYR A 4 4.10 -1.23 11.05
C TYR A 4 3.52 -1.84 12.31
N LEU A 5 4.37 -2.56 13.04
CA LEU A 5 4.06 -3.20 14.31
C LEU A 5 4.86 -2.54 15.43
N SER A 6 4.28 -2.48 16.62
CA SER A 6 4.96 -2.15 17.86
C SER A 6 5.97 -3.25 18.25
N PRO A 7 6.85 -3.01 19.24
CA PRO A 7 7.73 -4.05 19.78
C PRO A 7 6.99 -5.27 20.35
N THR A 8 5.72 -5.13 20.71
CA THR A 8 4.86 -6.21 21.21
C THR A 8 4.17 -6.99 20.08
N GLY A 9 4.29 -6.52 18.83
CA GLY A 9 3.65 -7.11 17.66
C GLY A 9 2.27 -6.53 17.33
N SER A 10 1.80 -5.54 18.09
CA SER A 10 0.50 -4.90 17.87
C SER A 10 0.56 -3.93 16.69
N PRO A 11 -0.47 -3.86 15.83
CA PRO A 11 -0.49 -2.93 14.70
C PRO A 11 -0.46 -1.47 15.15
N ILE A 12 0.35 -0.66 14.48
CA ILE A 12 0.33 0.80 14.63
C ILE A 12 -0.88 1.37 13.88
N THR A 13 -1.78 2.03 14.62
CA THR A 13 -3.07 2.51 14.09
C THR A 13 -3.10 4.01 13.85
N GLY A 14 -2.20 4.79 14.45
CA GLY A 14 -2.17 6.23 14.27
C GLY A 14 -1.05 6.95 15.03
N THR A 15 -1.18 8.27 15.13
CA THR A 15 -0.29 9.14 15.91
C THR A 15 -1.02 9.68 17.14
N LEU A 16 -0.27 9.92 18.20
CA LEU A 16 -0.79 10.65 19.36
C LEU A 16 -0.97 12.11 18.97
N GLU A 17 -2.17 12.65 19.15
CA GLU A 17 -2.48 14.05 18.87
C GLU A 17 -2.62 14.85 20.17
N ARG A 18 -2.13 16.09 20.17
CA ARG A 18 -2.33 17.05 21.26
C ARG A 18 -3.41 18.03 20.86
N LEU A 19 -4.41 18.15 21.73
CA LEU A 19 -5.44 19.16 21.62
C LEU A 19 -5.18 20.23 22.66
N THR A 20 -5.28 21.49 22.23
CA THR A 20 -5.21 22.65 23.12
C THR A 20 -6.62 23.14 23.39
N GLY A 21 -6.86 23.62 24.61
CA GLY A 21 -8.14 24.21 24.97
C GLY A 21 -8.03 25.13 26.16
N ARG A 22 -9.13 25.83 26.44
CA ARG A 22 -9.31 26.69 27.60
C ARG A 22 -10.42 26.14 28.48
N ALA A 23 -10.07 25.77 29.71
CA ALA A 23 -11.05 25.56 30.76
C ALA A 23 -11.52 26.93 31.29
N HIS A 24 -12.82 27.10 31.41
CA HIS A 24 -13.38 28.29 32.03
C HIS A 24 -13.24 28.22 33.55
N ILE A 25 -12.90 29.36 34.16
CA ILE A 25 -12.77 29.51 35.62
C ILE A 25 -13.70 30.62 36.09
N SER A 26 -14.28 30.47 37.27
CA SER A 26 -15.08 31.50 37.94
C SER A 26 -14.25 32.36 38.89
N ASP A 27 -13.22 31.77 39.49
CA ASP A 27 -12.34 32.46 40.44
C ASP A 27 -10.96 31.78 40.53
N ILE A 28 -10.05 32.39 41.27
CA ILE A 28 -8.75 31.83 41.66
C ILE A 28 -8.57 32.08 43.15
N ASP A 29 -8.31 31.02 43.91
CA ASP A 29 -8.03 31.12 45.34
C ASP A 29 -6.81 32.04 45.56
N PRO A 30 -6.95 33.15 46.32
CA PRO A 30 -5.88 34.12 46.51
C PRO A 30 -4.75 33.63 47.43
N GLU A 31 -4.96 32.58 48.22
CA GLU A 31 -3.96 32.01 49.13
C GLU A 31 -3.18 30.88 48.47
N THR A 32 -3.84 30.04 47.68
CA THR A 32 -3.22 28.86 47.05
C THR A 32 -2.87 29.05 45.57
N GLY A 33 -3.55 29.97 44.89
CA GLY A 33 -3.45 30.16 43.44
C GLY A 33 -4.18 29.09 42.62
N GLU A 34 -4.96 28.22 43.26
CA GLU A 34 -5.71 27.17 42.55
C GLU A 34 -6.95 27.76 41.86
N PRO A 35 -7.22 27.38 40.59
CA PRO A 35 -8.39 27.86 39.86
C PRO A 35 -9.67 27.16 40.31
N GLU A 36 -10.75 27.93 40.48
CA GLU A 36 -12.11 27.39 40.59
C GLU A 36 -12.73 27.26 39.19
N TYR A 37 -12.89 26.03 38.71
CA TYR A 37 -13.43 25.76 37.38
C TYR A 37 -14.94 25.94 37.31
N ALA A 38 -15.43 26.50 36.21
CA ALA A 38 -16.85 26.67 35.94
C ALA A 38 -17.17 26.43 34.45
N GLY A 39 -18.27 25.74 34.16
CA GLY A 39 -18.69 25.46 32.78
C GLY A 39 -17.96 24.25 32.18
N GLY A 40 -17.38 24.43 30.99
CA GLY A 40 -16.70 23.37 30.25
C GLY A 40 -15.37 23.83 29.64
N THR A 41 -14.78 22.98 28.82
CA THR A 41 -13.53 23.27 28.10
C THR A 41 -13.84 23.63 26.65
N GLU A 42 -13.40 24.80 26.22
CA GLU A 42 -13.37 25.17 24.81
C GLU A 42 -12.13 24.57 24.15
N ILE A 43 -12.32 23.78 23.08
CA ILE A 43 -11.21 23.18 22.31
C ILE A 43 -10.85 24.09 21.14
N PHE A 44 -9.55 24.38 21.02
CA PHE A 44 -9.00 25.15 19.91
C PHE A 44 -8.67 24.20 18.75
N TRP A 45 -9.67 23.95 17.90
CA TRP A 45 -9.56 22.99 16.80
C TRP A 45 -8.45 23.30 15.79
N ASN A 46 -8.07 24.58 15.64
CA ASN A 46 -7.00 25.00 14.73
C ASN A 46 -5.59 24.74 15.28
N ASP A 47 -5.48 24.42 16.57
CA ASP A 47 -4.21 24.25 17.27
C ASP A 47 -3.86 22.77 17.51
N ILE A 48 -4.60 21.85 16.89
CA ILE A 48 -4.34 20.41 17.00
C ILE A 48 -3.03 20.08 16.31
N GLN A 49 -2.17 19.33 17.00
CA GLN A 49 -0.85 18.98 16.52
C GLN A 49 -0.46 17.57 16.95
N THR A 50 0.25 16.86 16.08
CA THR A 50 0.86 15.58 16.42
C THR A 50 1.89 15.73 17.55
N ALA A 51 1.72 14.91 18.57
CA ALA A 51 2.58 14.87 19.73
C ALA A 51 4.00 14.42 19.36
N LYS A 52 4.97 15.04 20.02
CA LYS A 52 6.37 14.66 19.90
C LYS A 52 6.99 14.38 21.27
N ARG A 53 7.78 13.31 21.35
CA ARG A 53 8.61 12.95 22.52
C ARG A 53 10.08 13.04 22.11
N ASN A 54 10.83 13.94 22.75
CA ASN A 54 12.22 14.23 22.39
C ASN A 54 12.41 14.54 20.89
N GLY A 55 11.47 15.28 20.30
CA GLY A 55 11.49 15.67 18.88
C GLY A 55 10.99 14.60 17.89
N LYS A 56 10.73 13.37 18.34
CA LYS A 56 10.19 12.28 17.51
C LYS A 56 8.67 12.20 17.60
N ILE A 57 8.01 11.88 16.50
CA ILE A 57 6.56 11.60 16.47
C ILE A 57 6.27 10.40 17.37
N VAL A 58 5.15 10.48 18.09
CA VAL A 58 4.61 9.38 18.89
C VAL A 58 3.49 8.70 18.10
N PHE A 59 3.63 7.39 17.94
CA PHE A 59 2.68 6.50 17.30
C PHE A 59 1.91 5.72 18.37
N LEU A 60 0.68 5.35 18.06
CA LEU A 60 -0.19 4.56 18.91
C LEU A 60 -0.46 3.21 18.25
N ASP A 61 -0.35 2.13 19.02
CA ASP A 61 -0.89 0.84 18.61
C ASP A 61 -2.39 0.71 18.90
N GLU A 62 -2.97 -0.46 18.65
CA GLU A 62 -4.40 -0.72 18.87
C GLU A 62 -4.83 -0.66 20.34
N GLU A 63 -3.90 -0.90 21.28
CA GLU A 63 -4.17 -0.86 22.72
C GLU A 63 -4.00 0.57 23.27
N GLY A 64 -3.45 1.48 22.45
CA GLY A 64 -3.17 2.87 22.80
C GLY A 64 -1.78 3.08 23.41
N ASP A 65 -0.90 2.09 23.34
CA ASP A 65 0.48 2.23 23.81
C ASP A 65 1.30 3.10 22.86
N GLU A 66 2.22 3.87 23.46
CA GLU A 66 2.98 4.92 22.77
C GLU A 66 4.38 4.47 22.34
N TRP A 67 4.67 4.59 21.03
CA TRP A 67 5.93 4.17 20.43
C TRP A 67 6.55 5.27 19.57
N THR A 68 7.87 5.36 19.52
CA THR A 68 8.58 6.18 18.51
C THR A 68 8.95 5.36 17.29
N PHE A 69 9.15 6.02 16.15
CA PHE A 69 9.41 5.32 14.87
C PHE A 69 10.57 4.32 14.92
N ASP A 70 11.63 4.62 15.67
CA ASP A 70 12.78 3.75 15.85
C ASP A 70 12.51 2.46 16.65
N GLN A 71 11.33 2.34 17.26
CA GLN A 71 10.87 1.14 17.96
C GLN A 71 9.97 0.27 17.07
N LEU A 72 9.54 0.77 15.92
CA LEU A 72 8.58 0.07 15.07
C LEU A 72 9.28 -0.94 14.18
N THR A 73 8.62 -2.07 13.97
CA THR A 73 9.05 -3.07 12.99
C THR A 73 8.17 -2.95 11.76
N ARG A 74 8.77 -2.79 10.58
CA ARG A 74 8.05 -2.85 9.32
C ARG A 74 7.75 -4.31 8.99
N GLU A 75 6.50 -4.60 8.69
CA GLU A 75 6.08 -5.88 8.14
C GLU A 75 6.11 -5.76 6.61
N ASP A 76 7.02 -6.53 6.00
CA ASP A 76 7.02 -6.70 4.55
C ASP A 76 5.95 -7.76 4.23
N VAL A 77 4.87 -7.32 3.60
CA VAL A 77 3.96 -8.23 2.91
C VAL A 77 4.74 -8.77 1.72
N ASP A 78 5.23 -10.00 1.84
CA ASP A 78 5.67 -10.78 0.69
C ASP A 78 4.51 -10.74 -0.31
N GLU A 79 4.72 -10.07 -1.45
CA GLU A 79 3.83 -10.18 -2.59
C GLU A 79 3.83 -11.66 -2.94
N GLU A 80 2.77 -12.39 -2.58
CA GLU A 80 2.56 -13.77 -2.99
C GLU A 80 2.81 -13.82 -4.51
N GLU A 81 3.89 -14.51 -4.92
CA GLU A 81 4.11 -14.83 -6.33
C GLU A 81 2.80 -15.44 -6.83
N GLU A 82 2.16 -14.78 -7.81
CA GLU A 82 1.04 -15.38 -8.54
C GLU A 82 1.57 -16.72 -9.07
N ASP A 83 1.23 -17.81 -8.40
CA ASP A 83 1.47 -19.18 -8.83
C ASP A 83 0.52 -19.39 -10.02
N ALA A 84 0.90 -18.80 -11.15
CA ALA A 84 0.25 -18.97 -12.42
C ALA A 84 0.46 -20.43 -12.80
N CYS A 85 -0.56 -21.23 -12.52
CA CYS A 85 -0.73 -22.57 -13.02
C CYS A 85 -0.63 -22.57 -14.56
N ASP A 86 0.58 -22.58 -15.11
CA ASP A 86 0.81 -22.77 -16.55
C ASP A 86 0.70 -24.28 -16.85
N GLY A 87 -0.51 -24.79 -16.64
CA GLY A 87 -0.93 -26.04 -17.25
C GLY A 87 -1.35 -25.74 -18.69
N PRO A 88 -0.88 -26.49 -19.70
CA PRO A 88 -1.25 -26.22 -21.08
C PRO A 88 -2.78 -26.32 -21.27
N ASP A 89 -3.35 -25.31 -21.93
CA ASP A 89 -4.78 -25.22 -22.24
C ASP A 89 -5.24 -26.46 -23.04
N PRO A 90 -6.15 -27.30 -22.48
CA PRO A 90 -6.64 -28.50 -23.18
C PRO A 90 -7.44 -28.20 -24.45
N ARG A 91 -7.76 -26.93 -24.76
CA ARG A 91 -8.49 -26.54 -25.97
C ARG A 91 -7.62 -26.28 -27.20
N THR A 92 -6.30 -26.25 -27.06
CA THR A 92 -5.40 -26.07 -28.21
C THR A 92 -4.99 -27.37 -28.91
N ALA A 93 -5.34 -28.53 -28.36
CA ALA A 93 -4.95 -29.82 -28.93
C ALA A 93 -5.79 -30.29 -30.14
N GLU A 94 -7.00 -29.75 -30.36
CA GLU A 94 -7.90 -30.26 -31.41
C GLU A 94 -7.81 -29.55 -32.77
N LEU A 95 -7.00 -28.48 -32.90
CA LEU A 95 -6.87 -27.76 -34.18
C LEU A 95 -5.71 -28.26 -35.07
N GLN A 96 -4.88 -29.19 -34.60
CA GLN A 96 -3.74 -29.69 -35.38
C GLN A 96 -4.10 -30.88 -36.30
N GLU A 97 -5.23 -31.57 -36.10
CA GLU A 97 -5.59 -32.76 -36.90
C GLU A 97 -6.52 -32.48 -38.11
N ILE A 98 -6.95 -31.24 -38.34
CA ILE A 98 -7.82 -30.90 -39.49
C ILE A 98 -7.00 -30.51 -40.75
N ALA A 99 -5.69 -30.31 -40.64
CA ALA A 99 -4.85 -29.88 -41.76
C ALA A 99 -4.20 -31.02 -42.59
N ASP A 100 -4.28 -32.27 -42.12
CA ASP A 100 -3.61 -33.40 -42.80
C ASP A 100 -4.56 -34.29 -43.63
N GLY A 101 -5.79 -33.82 -43.87
CA GLY A 101 -6.80 -34.54 -44.62
C GLY A 101 -7.17 -33.87 -45.95
N ALA A 102 -6.49 -34.31 -47.03
CA ALA A 102 -6.98 -34.42 -48.41
C ALA A 102 -6.31 -33.56 -49.51
N PHE A 103 -6.09 -34.25 -50.64
CA PHE A 103 -5.64 -33.81 -51.97
C PHE A 103 -4.13 -33.52 -52.09
N GLY A 104 -3.33 -34.18 -52.93
CA GLY A 104 -3.58 -35.07 -54.06
C GLY A 104 -2.43 -34.86 -55.06
N ASP A 105 -1.73 -35.95 -55.39
CA ASP A 105 -1.03 -36.24 -56.66
C ASP A 105 0.03 -35.27 -57.25
N GLY A 106 1.29 -35.74 -57.31
CA GLY A 106 2.17 -35.51 -58.47
C GLY A 106 3.27 -34.43 -58.38
N PRO A 107 4.40 -34.60 -59.12
CA PRO A 107 5.73 -34.09 -58.75
C PRO A 107 6.16 -32.83 -59.51
N MET A 108 7.15 -32.08 -58.98
CA MET A 108 8.35 -31.58 -59.69
C MET A 108 9.09 -30.42 -58.96
N ALA A 109 10.41 -30.57 -58.88
CA ALA A 109 11.50 -29.56 -58.92
C ALA A 109 11.49 -28.39 -57.89
N ARG A 110 12.40 -28.38 -56.90
CA ARG A 110 13.79 -27.86 -56.96
C ARG A 110 13.98 -26.56 -57.76
N GLY A 111 14.38 -25.50 -57.05
CA GLY A 111 15.41 -24.58 -57.54
C GLY A 111 15.00 -23.12 -57.77
N ALA A 112 15.69 -22.24 -57.04
CA ALA A 112 16.20 -20.94 -57.48
C ALA A 112 15.23 -19.83 -57.92
N ALA A 113 15.18 -18.76 -57.11
CA ALA A 113 15.31 -17.35 -57.52
C ALA A 113 15.13 -16.53 -56.23
N ARG A 114 16.16 -16.04 -55.53
CA ARG A 114 17.17 -15.08 -55.97
C ARG A 114 16.59 -13.99 -56.89
N ASP A 115 16.23 -12.89 -56.23
CA ASP A 115 16.55 -11.52 -56.65
C ASP A 115 15.75 -10.94 -57.82
N MET A 116 14.60 -10.30 -57.53
CA MET A 116 13.95 -9.22 -58.28
C MET A 116 12.87 -8.62 -57.34
N LEU A 117 12.66 -7.33 -57.11
CA LEU A 117 13.10 -6.13 -57.79
C LEU A 117 12.84 -4.96 -56.80
N LYS A 118 13.85 -4.17 -56.46
CA LYS A 118 13.62 -2.79 -56.02
C LYS A 118 12.99 -2.05 -57.20
N ARG A 119 11.71 -1.69 -57.11
CA ARG A 119 11.13 -0.57 -57.85
C ARG A 119 9.73 -0.28 -57.31
N GLU A 120 9.44 1.02 -57.24
CA GLU A 120 8.12 1.60 -57.01
C GLU A 120 7.68 1.72 -55.54
N GLN A 121 8.37 2.60 -54.80
CA GLN A 121 7.61 3.63 -54.09
C GLN A 121 7.86 4.95 -54.82
N ARG A 122 6.77 5.47 -55.35
CA ARG A 122 6.61 6.76 -56.00
C ARG A 122 5.89 7.67 -55.02
#